data_AF-A0A317A8W8-F1
#
_entry.id   AF-A0A317A8W8-F1
#
_cell.length_a   1.000
_cell.length_b   1.000
_cell.length_c   1.000
_cell.angle_alpha   90.00
_cell.angle_beta   90.00
_cell.angle_gamma   90.00
#
_symmetry.space_group_name_H-M   'P 1'
#
loop_
_entity.id
_entity.type
_entity.pdbx_description
1 polymer ?
#
loop_
_entity_poly.entity_id
_entity_poly.type
_entity_poly.pdbx_seq_one_letter_code
_entity_poly.pdbx_strand_id
1 'polypeptide(L)'
;MVFQFQYAITRPYPFRHCTIFVVIFFFITTVLLSVFNTIVTGYELRISYSSSPNATIAKRLWYDKPVFSGIQKLSSSCEPKEIGVQQDFNTDKNGLRYTISIIRNTNPTENLPMPSMLYLNNPLEDCRVNHIKIEAAKHMGRTSQQVAWQRFGPQLLAAISCSIVNLQGHVVFNLTAEYDLVPPNAIRRFDLTQGTKDEWKYAAEENLFQFVLRNNTAEPAMWWAESLMSFSWIDTALKMEQANNVRDNDKGEYWQGGSLSFRSSGTTADISSSSFFNVSYSMLMDNGLIVMSGTEPVTIDGNSTDPFSLMLVSADSLAKAFYSTISADLGVVNGPNILTNQESLQQFTSDYGNIEIHLIAAGPASDSYDTPKTVTGEPKVTESTIFTRLRNNQSIDMIDSYIG
;
A
#
# COMPACT_ATOMS: atom_id res chain seq x y z
N MET A 1 84.34 15.46 74.56
CA MET A 1 84.54 15.11 73.14
C MET A 1 83.19 14.67 72.60
N VAL A 2 82.46 15.57 71.94
CA VAL A 2 81.11 15.31 71.40
C VAL A 2 81.22 15.45 69.89
N PHE A 3 81.05 14.35 69.16
CA PHE A 3 80.98 14.37 67.71
C PHE A 3 79.57 14.75 67.28
N GLN A 4 79.42 15.94 66.70
CA GLN A 4 78.19 16.36 66.06
C GLN A 4 78.24 15.89 64.59
N PHE A 5 77.55 14.80 64.29
CA PHE A 5 77.35 14.33 62.92
C PHE A 5 76.31 15.23 62.24
N GLN A 6 76.77 16.12 61.35
CA GLN A 6 75.90 16.73 60.33
C GLN A 6 75.92 15.84 59.08
N TYR A 7 74.75 15.36 58.66
CA TYR A 7 74.55 14.89 57.30
C TYR A 7 73.97 16.05 56.49
N ALA A 8 74.54 16.33 55.32
CA ALA A 8 73.96 17.24 54.33
C ALA A 8 73.61 16.43 53.08
N ILE A 9 72.54 15.64 53.15
CA ILE A 9 72.01 14.99 51.94
C ILE A 9 70.49 15.05 51.96
N THR A 10 69.97 16.19 51.51
CA THR A 10 68.86 16.22 50.58
C THR A 10 69.33 17.07 49.41
N ARG A 11 69.86 16.46 48.35
CA ARG A 11 70.10 17.20 47.11
C ARG A 11 68.73 17.76 46.69
N PRO A 12 68.57 19.09 46.52
CA PRO A 12 67.30 19.62 46.03
C PRO A 12 67.01 18.98 44.68
N TYR A 13 65.77 18.50 44.52
CA TYR A 13 65.33 17.84 43.29
C TYR A 13 65.70 18.72 42.08
N PRO A 14 66.44 18.21 41.08
CA PRO A 14 67.21 19.03 40.15
C PRO A 14 66.36 19.93 39.23
N PHE A 15 65.03 19.77 39.25
CA PHE A 15 64.11 20.57 38.45
C PHE A 15 62.97 21.10 39.32
N ARG A 16 63.11 22.36 39.79
CA ARG A 16 62.15 23.06 40.67
C ARG A 16 60.73 23.16 40.09
N HIS A 17 60.60 23.05 38.76
CA HIS A 17 59.32 23.12 38.05
C HIS A 17 58.75 21.75 37.66
N CYS A 18 59.50 20.66 37.83
CA CYS A 18 59.08 19.34 37.35
C CYS A 18 57.82 18.83 38.08
N THR A 19 57.72 19.06 39.39
CA THR A 19 56.51 18.74 40.16
C THR A 19 55.28 19.49 39.68
N ILE A 20 55.42 20.78 39.32
CA ILE A 20 54.31 21.59 38.79
C ILE A 20 53.88 21.09 37.42
N PHE A 21 54.85 20.77 36.53
CA PHE A 21 54.54 20.20 35.21
C PHE A 21 53.86 18.84 35.31
N VAL A 22 54.28 17.97 36.23
CA VAL A 22 53.66 16.66 36.46
C VAL A 22 52.22 16.81 36.95
N VAL A 23 51.94 17.75 37.86
CA VAL A 23 50.58 18.01 38.35
C VAL A 23 49.68 18.56 37.23
N ILE A 24 50.17 19.53 36.44
CA ILE A 24 49.41 20.08 35.31
C ILE A 24 49.14 19.00 34.26
N PHE A 25 50.15 18.20 33.92
CA PHE A 25 50.00 17.08 33.00
C PHE A 25 48.96 16.09 33.53
N PHE A 26 49.06 15.66 34.78
CA PHE A 26 48.11 14.72 35.37
C PHE A 26 46.68 15.27 35.36
N PHE A 27 46.50 16.56 35.67
CA PHE A 27 45.19 17.22 35.61
C PHE A 27 44.61 17.22 34.19
N ILE A 28 45.40 17.65 33.20
CA ILE A 28 44.99 17.65 31.79
C ILE A 28 44.64 16.24 31.32
N THR A 29 45.49 15.25 31.61
CA THR A 29 45.27 13.86 31.20
C THR A 29 44.05 13.27 31.88
N THR A 30 43.79 13.60 33.15
CA THR A 30 42.58 13.13 33.87
C THR A 30 41.31 13.73 33.26
N VAL A 31 41.31 15.03 32.92
CA VAL A 31 40.19 15.68 32.24
C VAL A 31 39.96 15.06 30.87
N LEU A 32 41.01 14.87 30.07
CA LEU A 32 40.93 14.24 28.75
C LEU A 32 40.41 12.80 28.83
N LEU A 33 40.93 11.99 29.75
CA LEU A 33 40.46 10.61 29.96
C LEU A 33 39.01 10.58 30.41
N SER A 34 38.60 11.49 31.32
CA SER A 34 37.21 11.57 31.76
C SER A 34 36.28 11.92 30.60
N VAL A 35 36.61 12.94 29.81
CA VAL A 35 35.82 13.34 28.63
C VAL A 35 35.76 12.21 27.61
N PHE A 36 36.90 11.57 27.31
CA PHE A 36 36.94 10.45 26.38
C PHE A 36 36.07 9.28 26.86
N ASN A 37 36.16 8.94 28.16
CA ASN A 37 35.38 7.85 28.73
C ASN A 37 33.88 8.17 28.71
N THR A 38 33.48 9.42 28.99
CA THR A 38 32.08 9.87 28.86
C THR A 38 31.58 9.77 27.42
N ILE A 39 32.38 10.18 26.43
CA ILE A 39 31.99 10.08 25.00
C ILE A 39 31.86 8.61 24.57
N VAL A 40 32.74 7.72 25.05
CA VAL A 40 32.76 6.30 24.66
C VAL A 40 31.70 5.47 25.39
N THR A 41 31.23 5.89 26.57
CA THR A 41 30.27 5.11 27.37
C THR A 41 28.89 5.74 27.52
N GLY A 42 28.75 7.05 27.32
CA GLY A 42 27.54 7.83 27.56
C GLY A 42 26.65 8.03 26.33
N TYR A 43 26.62 7.08 25.39
CA TYR A 43 25.69 7.13 24.26
C TYR A 43 24.58 6.09 24.44
N GLU A 44 23.34 6.50 24.15
CA GLU A 44 22.22 5.60 23.95
C GLU A 44 21.99 5.42 22.44
N LEU A 45 21.88 4.17 22.01
CA LEU A 45 21.50 3.86 20.64
C LEU A 45 20.00 4.08 20.49
N ARG A 46 19.61 5.05 19.67
CA ARG A 46 18.21 5.27 19.32
C ARG A 46 17.84 4.43 18.10
N ILE A 47 16.84 3.59 18.25
CA ILE A 47 16.25 2.89 17.10
C ILE A 47 15.47 3.91 16.27
N SER A 48 15.79 3.99 14.98
CA SER A 48 15.05 4.82 14.02
C SER A 48 14.59 3.93 12.87
N TYR A 49 13.34 4.11 12.46
CA TYR A 49 12.78 3.42 11.30
C TYR A 49 13.06 4.26 10.06
N SER A 50 13.58 3.62 9.02
CA SER A 50 13.87 4.27 7.74
C SER A 50 13.23 3.48 6.60
N SER A 51 12.68 4.20 5.63
CA SER A 51 12.19 3.64 4.38
C SER A 51 13.32 3.36 3.37
N SER A 52 14.53 3.88 3.59
CA SER A 52 15.65 3.73 2.66
C SER A 52 16.90 3.24 3.38
N PRO A 53 17.08 1.91 3.55
CA PRO A 53 18.22 1.36 4.28
C PRO A 53 19.54 1.78 3.66
N ASN A 54 19.65 1.79 2.32
CA ASN A 54 20.87 2.20 1.61
C ASN A 54 21.25 3.67 1.87
N ALA A 55 20.28 4.59 1.83
CA ALA A 55 20.54 6.00 2.09
C ALA A 55 20.88 6.24 3.58
N THR A 56 20.30 5.45 4.47
CA THR A 56 20.53 5.54 5.92
C THR A 56 21.92 5.05 6.31
N ILE A 57 22.38 3.96 5.69
CA ILE A 57 23.73 3.42 5.87
C ILE A 57 24.77 4.35 5.23
N ALA A 58 24.45 4.97 4.08
CA ALA A 58 25.37 5.87 3.39
C ALA A 58 25.50 7.27 4.05
N LYS A 59 24.57 7.64 4.94
CA LYS A 59 24.58 8.95 5.60
C LYS A 59 25.71 9.02 6.63
N ARG A 60 26.81 9.67 6.23
CA ARG A 60 27.94 9.92 7.12
C ARG A 60 27.57 10.89 8.24
N LEU A 61 27.74 10.45 9.48
CA LEU A 61 27.52 11.25 10.68
C LEU A 61 28.87 11.76 11.23
N TRP A 62 28.82 12.68 12.19
CA TRP A 62 30.02 13.34 12.72
C TRP A 62 31.02 12.35 13.34
N TYR A 63 30.51 11.21 13.82
CA TYR A 63 31.29 10.12 14.41
C TYR A 63 31.89 9.15 13.38
N ASP A 64 31.57 9.28 12.08
CA ASP A 64 32.24 8.53 11.01
C ASP A 64 33.58 9.15 10.59
N LYS A 65 34.02 10.20 11.29
CA LYS A 65 35.32 10.83 11.06
C LYS A 65 36.46 9.88 11.47
N PRO A 66 37.62 9.94 10.80
CA PRO A 66 38.74 9.03 11.05
C PRO A 66 39.29 9.09 12.49
N VAL A 67 39.08 10.19 13.22
CA VAL A 67 39.46 10.34 14.63
C VAL A 67 38.65 9.39 15.54
N PHE A 68 37.47 8.94 15.10
CA PHE A 68 36.56 8.07 15.83
C PHE A 68 36.38 6.69 15.18
N SER A 69 37.22 6.34 14.19
CA SER A 69 37.09 5.11 13.39
C SER A 69 37.24 3.80 14.19
N GLY A 70 37.73 3.87 15.44
CA GLY A 70 37.79 2.72 16.35
C GLY A 70 36.45 2.36 17.02
N ILE A 71 35.42 3.20 16.88
CA ILE A 71 34.11 3.01 17.53
C ILE A 71 33.13 2.39 16.53
N GLN A 72 33.37 1.13 16.16
CA GLN A 72 32.53 0.40 15.18
C GLN A 72 31.04 0.32 15.60
N LYS A 73 30.75 0.40 16.90
CA LYS A 73 29.39 0.39 17.46
C LYS A 73 28.53 1.59 17.05
N LEU A 74 29.12 2.66 16.50
CA LEU A 74 28.39 3.85 16.04
C LEU A 74 27.98 3.76 14.56
N SER A 75 28.44 2.76 13.81
CA SER A 75 28.03 2.59 12.41
C SER A 75 26.54 2.25 12.31
N SER A 76 25.83 2.88 11.37
CA SER A 76 24.41 2.59 11.13
C SER A 76 24.26 1.23 10.45
N SER A 77 23.48 0.35 11.07
CA SER A 77 23.03 -0.91 10.47
C SER A 77 21.50 -0.93 10.39
N CYS A 78 20.96 -1.59 9.36
CA CYS A 78 19.53 -1.80 9.21
C CYS A 78 19.22 -3.28 9.40
N GLU A 79 18.28 -3.57 10.31
CA GLU A 79 17.75 -4.91 10.49
C GLU A 79 16.56 -5.12 9.54
N PRO A 80 16.46 -6.28 8.85
CA PRO A 80 15.31 -6.58 8.02
C PRO A 80 14.06 -6.73 8.89
N LYS A 81 12.92 -6.28 8.38
CA LYS A 81 11.63 -6.45 9.03
C LYS A 81 11.08 -7.85 8.75
N GLU A 82 10.70 -8.56 9.80
CA GLU A 82 9.95 -9.82 9.63
C GLU A 82 8.49 -9.52 9.24
N ILE A 83 8.05 -10.12 8.14
CA ILE A 83 6.69 -10.04 7.64
C ILE A 83 6.08 -11.45 7.66
N GLY A 84 5.01 -11.62 8.42
CA GLY A 84 4.31 -12.88 8.61
C GLY A 84 3.14 -13.11 7.65
N VAL A 85 2.72 -14.37 7.52
CA VAL A 85 1.43 -14.72 6.92
C VAL A 85 0.28 -14.09 7.72
N GLN A 86 -0.81 -13.70 7.04
CA GLN A 86 -1.96 -12.95 7.55
C GLN A 86 -1.66 -11.53 8.05
N GLN A 87 -0.46 -11.01 7.80
CA GLN A 87 -0.20 -9.59 8.02
C GLN A 87 -0.69 -8.75 6.85
N ASP A 88 -1.19 -7.57 7.19
CA ASP A 88 -1.63 -6.58 6.22
C ASP A 88 -0.53 -5.54 5.99
N PHE A 89 -0.35 -5.14 4.74
CA PHE A 89 0.56 -4.07 4.36
C PHE A 89 -0.03 -3.19 3.25
N ASN A 90 0.60 -2.04 3.05
CA ASN A 90 0.36 -1.15 1.92
C ASN A 90 1.66 -1.05 1.11
N THR A 91 1.57 -0.48 -0.08
CA THR A 91 2.74 -0.11 -0.88
C THR A 91 3.15 1.32 -0.58
N ASP A 92 4.32 1.74 -1.06
CA ASP A 92 4.73 3.14 -1.09
C ASP A 92 3.78 4.04 -1.89
N LYS A 93 3.05 3.46 -2.85
CA LYS A 93 1.96 4.11 -3.62
C LYS A 93 0.65 4.24 -2.85
N ASN A 94 0.48 3.40 -1.83
CA ASN A 94 -0.56 3.51 -0.81
C ASN A 94 -1.99 3.52 -1.40
N GLY A 95 -2.20 2.77 -2.49
CA GLY A 95 -3.52 2.54 -3.06
C GLY A 95 -4.29 1.54 -2.23
N LEU A 96 -3.96 0.27 -2.39
CA LEU A 96 -4.69 -0.83 -1.77
C LEU A 96 -3.98 -1.34 -0.52
N ARG A 97 -4.75 -2.11 0.25
CA ARG A 97 -4.24 -2.89 1.37
C ARG A 97 -4.20 -4.35 0.96
N TYR A 98 -3.06 -4.99 1.19
CA TYR A 98 -2.82 -6.38 0.83
C TYR A 98 -2.64 -7.21 2.09
N THR A 99 -3.21 -8.42 2.08
CA THR A 99 -3.01 -9.42 3.11
C THR A 99 -2.17 -10.57 2.55
N ILE A 100 -1.13 -10.98 3.26
CA ILE A 100 -0.28 -12.10 2.83
C ILE A 100 -0.98 -13.40 3.17
N SER A 101 -1.22 -14.25 2.18
CA SER A 101 -1.87 -15.54 2.40
C SER A 101 -0.87 -16.68 2.55
N ILE A 102 0.19 -16.69 1.74
CA ILE A 102 1.18 -17.78 1.68
C ILE A 102 2.54 -17.18 1.31
N ILE A 103 3.62 -17.69 1.93
CA ILE A 103 5.01 -17.37 1.58
C ILE A 103 5.71 -18.69 1.24
N ARG A 104 6.52 -18.71 0.18
CA ARG A 104 7.31 -19.87 -0.27
C ARG A 104 8.71 -19.43 -0.69
N ASN A 105 9.71 -20.24 -0.36
CA ASN A 105 11.04 -20.10 -0.95
C ASN A 105 11.10 -20.87 -2.27
N THR A 106 11.70 -20.30 -3.31
CA THR A 106 11.82 -20.95 -4.63
C THR A 106 13.11 -21.74 -4.80
N ASN A 107 13.90 -21.92 -3.74
CA ASN A 107 15.04 -22.83 -3.77
C ASN A 107 14.58 -24.25 -4.15
N PRO A 108 15.20 -24.89 -5.18
CA PRO A 108 14.68 -26.08 -5.85
C PRO A 108 14.54 -27.33 -4.96
N THR A 109 15.13 -27.31 -3.76
CA THR A 109 15.05 -28.39 -2.75
C THR A 109 13.98 -28.15 -1.68
N GLU A 110 13.47 -26.93 -1.52
CA GLU A 110 12.65 -26.49 -0.38
C GLU A 110 11.50 -25.58 -0.82
N ASN A 111 10.63 -26.09 -1.70
CA ASN A 111 9.39 -25.42 -2.10
C ASN A 111 8.32 -25.53 -0.98
N LEU A 112 8.73 -25.23 0.26
CA LEU A 112 7.94 -25.39 1.47
C LEU A 112 7.31 -24.03 1.86
N PRO A 113 6.08 -24.04 2.37
CA PRO A 113 5.47 -22.84 2.92
C PRO A 113 6.22 -22.37 4.16
N MET A 114 6.51 -21.07 4.23
CA MET A 114 7.16 -20.43 5.37
C MET A 114 6.15 -19.58 6.15
N PRO A 115 6.27 -19.48 7.48
CA PRO A 115 5.39 -18.65 8.30
C PRO A 115 5.67 -17.14 8.15
N SER A 116 6.89 -16.77 7.76
CA SER A 116 7.34 -15.39 7.62
C SER A 116 8.50 -15.25 6.62
N MET A 117 8.78 -14.01 6.22
CA MET A 117 9.91 -13.61 5.39
C MET A 117 10.61 -12.38 5.98
N LEU A 118 11.92 -12.24 5.73
CA LEU A 118 12.71 -11.07 6.12
C LEU A 118 12.75 -10.05 4.98
N TYR A 119 12.23 -8.84 5.18
CA TYR A 119 12.10 -7.81 4.16
C TYR A 119 12.96 -6.58 4.46
N LEU A 120 13.70 -6.09 3.44
CA LEU A 120 14.62 -4.96 3.57
C LEU A 120 14.38 -3.91 2.47
N ASN A 121 13.13 -3.49 2.27
CA ASN A 121 12.75 -2.48 1.27
C ASN A 121 13.20 -2.84 -0.17
N ASN A 122 13.14 -4.13 -0.50
CA ASN A 122 13.40 -4.60 -1.86
C ASN A 122 12.17 -4.35 -2.75
N PRO A 123 12.35 -4.00 -4.03
CA PRO A 123 11.23 -3.82 -4.95
C PRO A 123 10.45 -5.13 -5.10
N LEU A 124 9.15 -4.99 -5.33
CA LEU A 124 8.28 -6.11 -5.69
C LEU A 124 8.53 -6.51 -7.15
N GLU A 125 8.69 -7.81 -7.39
CA GLU A 125 8.97 -8.38 -8.70
C GLU A 125 7.90 -9.43 -9.08
N ASP A 126 7.76 -9.70 -10.39
CA ASP A 126 6.86 -10.72 -10.96
C ASP A 126 5.42 -10.75 -10.40
N CYS A 127 4.89 -9.58 -10.05
CA CYS A 127 3.52 -9.47 -9.55
C CYS A 127 2.48 -9.75 -10.65
N ARG A 128 1.60 -10.73 -10.41
CA ARG A 128 0.54 -11.17 -11.33
C ARG A 128 -0.78 -11.33 -10.61
N VAL A 129 -1.83 -10.71 -11.15
CA VAL A 129 -3.20 -10.92 -10.70
C VAL A 129 -3.72 -12.21 -11.34
N ASN A 130 -3.95 -13.23 -10.50
CA ASN A 130 -4.34 -14.56 -10.97
C ASN A 130 -5.86 -14.68 -11.18
N HIS A 131 -6.63 -14.07 -10.28
CA HIS A 131 -8.08 -14.18 -10.26
C HIS A 131 -8.70 -12.97 -9.59
N ILE A 132 -9.77 -12.45 -10.16
CA ILE A 132 -10.61 -11.42 -9.57
C ILE A 132 -12.01 -12.00 -9.40
N LYS A 133 -12.59 -11.85 -8.22
CA LYS A 133 -13.96 -12.19 -7.91
C LYS A 133 -14.70 -10.92 -7.56
N ILE A 134 -15.89 -10.75 -8.13
CA ILE A 134 -16.84 -9.71 -7.75
C ILE A 134 -18.01 -10.42 -7.09
N GLU A 135 -18.19 -10.21 -5.80
CA GLU A 135 -19.34 -10.67 -5.05
C GLU A 135 -20.38 -9.56 -5.00
N ALA A 136 -21.56 -9.82 -5.54
CA ALA A 136 -22.66 -8.88 -5.53
C ALA A 136 -23.70 -9.37 -4.53
N ALA A 137 -24.03 -8.55 -3.54
CA ALA A 137 -25.14 -8.80 -2.63
C ALA A 137 -26.25 -7.78 -2.85
N LYS A 138 -27.51 -8.23 -2.85
CA LYS A 138 -28.69 -7.36 -2.76
C LYS A 138 -28.93 -6.99 -1.28
N HIS A 139 -29.91 -6.11 -1.05
CA HIS A 139 -30.30 -5.56 0.24
C HIS A 139 -30.32 -6.51 1.47
N MET A 140 -30.59 -7.81 1.31
CA MET A 140 -30.58 -8.77 2.43
C MET A 140 -29.17 -9.16 2.90
N GLY A 141 -28.14 -9.02 2.05
CA GLY A 141 -26.74 -9.27 2.38
C GLY A 141 -25.94 -8.01 2.71
N ARG A 142 -26.59 -6.85 2.83
CA ARG A 142 -25.97 -5.53 3.05
C ARG A 142 -26.60 -4.83 4.26
N THR A 143 -25.86 -3.93 4.90
CA THR A 143 -26.41 -3.12 6.01
C THR A 143 -27.44 -2.10 5.49
N SER A 144 -28.35 -1.63 6.35
CA SER A 144 -29.35 -0.63 5.96
C SER A 144 -28.71 0.68 5.49
N GLN A 145 -27.55 1.03 6.04
CA GLN A 145 -26.72 2.15 5.59
C GLN A 145 -26.24 1.88 4.15
N GLN A 146 -25.60 0.73 3.90
CA GLN A 146 -25.15 0.34 2.55
C GLN A 146 -26.27 0.42 1.50
N VAL A 147 -27.45 -0.07 1.85
CA VAL A 147 -28.65 -0.05 0.98
C VAL A 147 -29.16 1.37 0.73
N ALA A 148 -28.98 2.28 1.68
CA ALA A 148 -29.37 3.68 1.52
C ALA A 148 -28.51 4.41 0.46
N TRP A 149 -27.30 3.93 0.17
CA TRP A 149 -26.46 4.45 -0.92
C TRP A 149 -26.74 3.76 -2.25
N GLN A 150 -26.77 2.42 -2.26
CA GLN A 150 -27.11 1.63 -3.44
C GLN A 150 -27.60 0.24 -3.02
N ARG A 151 -28.67 -0.24 -3.67
CA ARG A 151 -29.32 -1.52 -3.31
C ARG A 151 -28.46 -2.74 -3.57
N PHE A 152 -27.67 -2.67 -4.65
CA PHE A 152 -26.61 -3.61 -4.97
C PHE A 152 -25.27 -2.96 -4.67
N GLY A 153 -24.27 -3.74 -4.31
CA GLY A 153 -22.92 -3.21 -4.35
C GLY A 153 -21.90 -4.33 -4.55
N PRO A 154 -21.01 -4.19 -5.54
CA PRO A 154 -19.99 -5.18 -5.81
C PRO A 154 -18.87 -5.10 -4.75
N GLN A 155 -18.57 -6.20 -4.10
CA GLN A 155 -17.36 -6.39 -3.30
C GLN A 155 -16.35 -7.15 -4.17
N LEU A 156 -15.16 -6.58 -4.33
CA LEU A 156 -14.09 -7.19 -5.11
C LEU A 156 -13.08 -7.90 -4.21
N LEU A 157 -12.61 -9.04 -4.69
CA LEU A 157 -11.53 -9.82 -4.11
C LEU A 157 -10.57 -10.26 -5.22
N ALA A 158 -9.29 -9.92 -5.10
CA ALA A 158 -8.25 -10.39 -6.00
C ALA A 158 -7.29 -11.34 -5.30
N ALA A 159 -6.87 -12.38 -6.02
CA ALA A 159 -5.78 -13.26 -5.65
C ALA A 159 -4.57 -12.96 -6.54
N ILE A 160 -3.45 -12.62 -5.92
CA ILE A 160 -2.25 -12.11 -6.58
C ILE A 160 -1.07 -12.97 -6.14
N SER A 161 -0.07 -13.11 -7.01
CA SER A 161 1.23 -13.70 -6.67
C SER A 161 2.32 -12.70 -7.02
N CYS A 162 3.29 -12.54 -6.13
CA CYS A 162 4.44 -11.66 -6.30
C CYS A 162 5.71 -12.37 -5.83
N SER A 163 6.86 -11.84 -6.21
CA SER A 163 8.16 -12.26 -5.70
C SER A 163 8.98 -11.09 -5.18
N ILE A 164 9.98 -11.43 -4.38
CA ILE A 164 11.05 -10.53 -3.97
C ILE A 164 12.37 -11.28 -3.97
N VAL A 165 13.45 -10.58 -4.31
CA VAL A 165 14.82 -11.08 -4.17
C VAL A 165 15.40 -10.55 -2.85
N ASN A 166 15.58 -11.44 -1.88
CA ASN A 166 16.16 -11.13 -0.58
C ASN A 166 17.54 -11.78 -0.41
N LEU A 167 18.20 -11.51 0.73
CA LEU A 167 19.43 -12.20 1.15
C LEU A 167 19.27 -13.73 1.23
N GLN A 168 18.04 -14.21 1.44
CA GLN A 168 17.67 -15.63 1.52
C GLN A 168 17.41 -16.28 0.14
N GLY A 169 17.54 -15.52 -0.94
CA GLY A 169 17.19 -15.92 -2.29
C GLY A 169 15.84 -15.38 -2.75
N HIS A 170 15.27 -16.02 -3.76
CA HIS A 170 14.02 -15.61 -4.39
C HIS A 170 12.83 -16.18 -3.60
N VAL A 171 12.00 -15.29 -3.06
CA VAL A 171 10.83 -15.64 -2.24
C VAL A 171 9.58 -15.27 -3.04
N VAL A 172 8.65 -16.22 -3.16
CA VAL A 172 7.35 -16.01 -3.82
C VAL A 172 6.27 -16.04 -2.76
N PHE A 173 5.35 -15.09 -2.83
CA PHE A 173 4.24 -14.98 -1.89
C PHE A 173 2.94 -14.62 -2.60
N ASN A 174 1.84 -15.07 -2.00
CA ASN A 174 0.50 -14.81 -2.49
C ASN A 174 -0.15 -13.73 -1.62
N LEU A 175 -0.85 -12.81 -2.29
CA LEU A 175 -1.54 -11.70 -1.69
C LEU A 175 -3.03 -11.78 -2.01
N THR A 176 -3.83 -11.27 -1.09
CA THR A 176 -5.22 -10.93 -1.34
C THR A 176 -5.43 -9.44 -1.21
N ALA A 177 -6.16 -8.86 -2.16
CA ALA A 177 -6.62 -7.47 -2.10
C ALA A 177 -8.15 -7.47 -2.15
N GLU A 178 -8.77 -6.65 -1.31
CA GLU A 178 -10.20 -6.45 -1.30
C GLU A 178 -10.53 -5.02 -1.69
N TYR A 179 -11.65 -4.82 -2.40
CA TYR A 179 -12.20 -3.49 -2.71
C TYR A 179 -13.72 -3.41 -2.50
N ASP A 180 -14.18 -2.40 -1.76
CA ASP A 180 -15.60 -2.05 -1.64
C ASP A 180 -15.73 -0.53 -1.43
N LEU A 181 -16.39 0.14 -2.38
CA LEU A 181 -16.62 1.59 -2.31
C LEU A 181 -17.56 1.96 -1.17
N VAL A 182 -18.52 1.08 -0.83
CA VAL A 182 -19.53 1.33 0.20
C VAL A 182 -19.53 0.15 1.18
N PRO A 183 -18.56 0.12 2.10
CA PRO A 183 -18.39 -0.96 3.07
C PRO A 183 -19.46 -1.01 4.17
N PRO A 184 -19.56 -2.11 4.95
CA PRO A 184 -20.55 -2.25 6.01
C PRO A 184 -20.47 -1.21 7.13
N ASN A 185 -19.27 -0.68 7.37
CA ASN A 185 -18.97 0.32 8.40
C ASN A 185 -18.96 1.76 7.84
N ALA A 186 -19.41 2.00 6.60
CA ALA A 186 -19.59 3.36 6.10
C ALA A 186 -20.62 4.10 6.95
N ILE A 187 -20.28 5.31 7.39
CA ILE A 187 -21.16 6.17 8.19
C ILE A 187 -21.52 7.40 7.37
N ARG A 188 -22.81 7.70 7.27
CA ARG A 188 -23.31 8.99 6.78
C ARG A 188 -23.31 10.00 7.94
N ARG A 189 -22.37 10.94 7.97
CA ARG A 189 -22.44 12.07 8.93
C ARG A 189 -23.35 13.15 8.36
N PHE A 190 -24.49 13.38 9.03
CA PHE A 190 -25.30 14.59 8.85
C PHE A 190 -24.75 15.66 9.80
N ASP A 191 -24.08 16.68 9.28
CA ASP A 191 -23.73 17.86 10.10
C ASP A 191 -24.82 18.92 9.93
N LEU A 192 -25.75 18.97 10.88
CA LEU A 192 -26.84 19.95 10.93
C LEU A 192 -26.45 21.24 11.66
N THR A 193 -25.20 21.37 12.13
CA THR A 193 -24.82 22.45 13.07
C THR A 193 -24.13 23.64 12.45
N GLN A 194 -23.71 23.54 11.19
CA GLN A 194 -23.12 24.65 10.45
C GLN A 194 -23.95 24.84 9.19
N GLY A 195 -24.38 26.07 8.89
CA GLY A 195 -25.09 26.42 7.64
C GLY A 195 -24.25 26.23 6.36
N THR A 196 -23.24 25.37 6.41
CA THR A 196 -22.55 24.76 5.29
C THR A 196 -23.53 23.83 4.56
N LYS A 197 -23.65 24.00 3.23
CA LYS A 197 -24.32 23.01 2.35
C LYS A 197 -23.81 21.61 2.70
N ASP A 198 -24.69 20.62 2.66
CA ASP A 198 -24.41 19.20 2.88
C ASP A 198 -23.03 18.78 2.32
N GLU A 199 -21.98 18.88 3.14
CA GLU A 199 -20.66 18.41 2.78
C GLU A 199 -20.51 17.01 3.36
N TRP A 200 -20.78 16.06 2.47
CA TRP A 200 -20.75 14.62 2.71
C TRP A 200 -19.34 14.19 3.09
N LYS A 201 -19.06 14.13 4.39
CA LYS A 201 -17.81 13.58 4.91
C LYS A 201 -17.81 12.06 4.76
N TYR A 202 -17.12 11.61 3.70
CA TYR A 202 -17.06 10.24 3.22
C TYR A 202 -16.52 9.22 4.24
N ALA A 203 -16.80 7.95 3.99
CA ALA A 203 -16.03 6.80 4.49
C ALA A 203 -14.50 6.91 4.24
N ALA A 204 -14.08 7.82 3.35
CA ALA A 204 -12.70 8.22 3.12
C ALA A 204 -12.06 8.98 4.30
N GLU A 205 -12.82 9.72 5.12
CA GLU A 205 -12.24 10.45 6.26
C GLU A 205 -11.89 9.52 7.44
N GLU A 206 -12.52 8.34 7.54
CA GLU A 206 -12.23 7.36 8.59
C GLU A 206 -11.24 6.26 8.17
N ASN A 207 -10.41 6.47 7.14
CA ASN A 207 -9.30 5.56 6.78
C ASN A 207 -9.71 4.10 6.46
N LEU A 208 -10.97 3.84 6.10
CA LEU A 208 -11.43 2.45 6.01
C LEU A 208 -11.37 1.84 4.60
N PHE A 209 -11.31 2.61 3.49
CA PHE A 209 -11.22 2.03 2.14
C PHE A 209 -10.34 2.84 1.15
N GLN A 210 -9.17 2.27 0.82
CA GLN A 210 -8.68 2.00 -0.56
C GLN A 210 -8.04 3.02 -1.51
N PHE A 211 -7.85 4.29 -1.17
CA PHE A 211 -6.72 5.08 -1.69
C PHE A 211 -6.39 6.07 -0.58
N VAL A 212 -5.34 5.80 0.19
CA VAL A 212 -5.17 6.37 1.54
C VAL A 212 -4.84 7.88 1.50
N LEU A 213 -4.68 8.49 0.32
CA LEU A 213 -4.51 9.93 0.11
C LEU A 213 -5.29 10.42 -1.12
N ARG A 214 -6.42 11.10 -0.91
CA ARG A 214 -7.27 11.74 -1.95
C ARG A 214 -6.57 12.84 -2.78
N ASN A 215 -5.42 13.34 -2.33
CA ASN A 215 -4.72 14.49 -2.91
C ASN A 215 -3.33 14.11 -3.44
N ASN A 216 -3.25 13.04 -4.24
CA ASN A 216 -1.99 12.51 -4.73
C ASN A 216 -1.74 12.86 -6.20
N THR A 217 -1.82 14.14 -6.59
CA THR A 217 -1.33 14.61 -7.90
C THR A 217 0.17 14.31 -8.10
N ALA A 218 0.90 13.94 -7.04
CA ALA A 218 2.27 13.44 -7.11
C ALA A 218 2.39 12.03 -7.74
N GLU A 219 1.31 11.23 -7.74
CA GLU A 219 1.25 9.91 -8.39
C GLU A 219 0.03 9.83 -9.32
N PRO A 220 0.12 10.36 -10.55
CA PRO A 220 -1.03 10.49 -11.45
C PRO A 220 -1.73 9.16 -11.77
N ALA A 221 -0.98 8.04 -11.81
CA ALA A 221 -1.55 6.71 -12.00
C ALA A 221 -2.53 6.33 -10.88
N MET A 222 -2.20 6.63 -9.61
CA MET A 222 -3.06 6.32 -8.47
C MET A 222 -4.27 7.24 -8.38
N TRP A 223 -4.12 8.49 -8.79
CA TRP A 223 -5.24 9.42 -8.92
C TRP A 223 -6.29 8.93 -9.93
N TRP A 224 -5.83 8.45 -11.09
CA TRP A 224 -6.70 7.85 -12.10
C TRP A 224 -7.25 6.49 -11.67
N ALA A 225 -6.47 5.68 -10.95
CA ALA A 225 -6.93 4.42 -10.39
C ALA A 225 -8.11 4.61 -9.42
N GLU A 226 -8.05 5.61 -8.53
CA GLU A 226 -9.15 5.94 -7.60
C GLU A 226 -10.44 6.28 -8.36
N SER A 227 -10.30 7.13 -9.39
CA SER A 227 -11.41 7.52 -10.25
C SER A 227 -11.98 6.32 -11.00
N LEU A 228 -11.13 5.53 -11.66
CA LEU A 228 -11.52 4.37 -12.45
C LEU A 228 -12.23 3.29 -11.63
N MET A 229 -11.73 3.01 -10.43
CA MET A 229 -12.36 2.06 -9.52
C MET A 229 -13.74 2.51 -9.08
N SER A 230 -13.86 3.76 -8.65
CA SER A 230 -15.11 4.29 -8.10
C SER A 230 -16.20 4.49 -9.17
N PHE A 231 -15.87 5.03 -10.34
CA PHE A 231 -16.82 5.16 -11.45
C PHE A 231 -17.28 3.78 -11.95
N SER A 232 -16.34 2.85 -12.18
CA SER A 232 -16.69 1.50 -12.62
C SER A 232 -17.52 0.75 -11.58
N TRP A 233 -17.28 0.98 -10.29
CA TRP A 233 -18.07 0.40 -9.20
C TRP A 233 -19.51 0.89 -9.23
N ILE A 234 -19.70 2.21 -9.38
CA ILE A 234 -21.03 2.84 -9.45
C ILE A 234 -21.79 2.34 -10.66
N ASP A 235 -21.17 2.34 -11.85
CA ASP A 235 -21.81 1.82 -13.07
C ASP A 235 -22.19 0.35 -12.91
N THR A 236 -21.30 -0.49 -12.38
CA THR A 236 -21.60 -1.92 -12.16
C THR A 236 -22.78 -2.09 -11.21
N ALA A 237 -22.82 -1.33 -10.11
CA ALA A 237 -23.90 -1.40 -9.14
C ALA A 237 -25.24 -0.93 -9.73
N LEU A 238 -25.24 0.08 -10.61
CA LEU A 238 -26.42 0.56 -11.33
C LEU A 238 -26.90 -0.48 -12.37
N LYS A 239 -26.00 -1.06 -13.16
CA LYS A 239 -26.35 -2.09 -14.15
C LYS A 239 -26.83 -3.38 -13.50
N MET A 240 -26.28 -3.77 -12.35
CA MET A 240 -26.80 -4.88 -11.54
C MET A 240 -28.23 -4.64 -11.10
N GLU A 241 -28.55 -3.43 -10.64
CA GLU A 241 -29.91 -3.06 -10.27
C GLU A 241 -30.87 -3.07 -11.47
N GLN A 242 -30.44 -2.52 -12.61
CA GLN A 242 -31.23 -2.53 -13.85
C GLN A 242 -31.51 -3.96 -14.34
N ALA A 243 -30.51 -4.83 -14.34
CA ALA A 243 -30.66 -6.24 -14.70
C ALA A 243 -31.63 -6.97 -13.76
N ASN A 244 -31.53 -6.72 -12.45
CA ASN A 244 -32.45 -7.28 -11.47
C ASN A 244 -33.88 -6.75 -11.66
N ASN A 245 -34.09 -5.45 -11.89
CA ASN A 245 -35.44 -4.87 -12.05
C ASN A 245 -36.20 -5.46 -13.25
N VAL A 246 -35.50 -5.75 -14.35
CA VAL A 246 -36.11 -6.36 -15.55
C VAL A 246 -36.51 -7.81 -15.27
N ARG A 247 -35.65 -8.57 -14.58
CA ARG A 247 -35.97 -9.94 -14.13
C ARG A 247 -37.14 -9.98 -13.15
N ASP A 248 -37.15 -9.05 -12.20
CA ASP A 248 -38.21 -8.90 -11.19
C ASP A 248 -39.57 -8.65 -11.87
N ASN A 249 -39.63 -7.68 -12.80
CA ASN A 249 -40.88 -7.26 -13.44
C ASN A 249 -41.39 -8.24 -14.51
N ASP A 250 -40.50 -8.82 -15.31
CA ASP A 250 -40.91 -9.57 -16.50
C ASP A 250 -41.04 -11.08 -16.27
N LYS A 251 -40.31 -11.62 -15.28
CA LYS A 251 -40.21 -13.09 -15.06
C LYS A 251 -40.61 -13.53 -13.66
N GLY A 252 -40.79 -12.60 -12.71
CA GLY A 252 -41.02 -12.94 -11.30
C GLY A 252 -39.86 -13.73 -10.69
N GLU A 253 -38.67 -13.62 -11.29
CA GLU A 253 -37.44 -14.25 -10.84
C GLU A 253 -36.59 -13.21 -10.15
N TYR A 254 -36.45 -13.34 -8.84
CA TYR A 254 -35.72 -12.38 -8.03
C TYR A 254 -34.31 -12.88 -7.75
N TRP A 255 -33.32 -12.01 -7.88
CA TRP A 255 -31.92 -12.31 -7.56
C TRP A 255 -31.60 -11.74 -6.19
N GLN A 256 -30.94 -12.51 -5.33
CA GLN A 256 -30.46 -12.02 -4.02
C GLN A 256 -28.99 -11.62 -4.05
N GLY A 257 -28.24 -12.11 -5.02
CA GLY A 257 -26.82 -11.85 -5.15
C GLY A 257 -26.14 -12.92 -5.97
N GLY A 258 -24.82 -12.90 -5.96
CA GLY A 258 -24.03 -13.87 -6.68
C GLY A 258 -22.56 -13.50 -6.72
N SER A 259 -21.82 -14.24 -7.54
CA SER A 259 -20.43 -13.95 -7.80
C SER A 259 -20.12 -14.03 -9.29
N LEU A 260 -19.26 -13.13 -9.72
CA LEU A 260 -18.65 -13.09 -11.03
C LEU A 260 -17.17 -13.34 -10.84
N SER A 261 -16.61 -14.26 -11.61
CA SER A 261 -15.22 -14.69 -11.52
C SER A 261 -14.53 -14.41 -12.84
N PHE A 262 -13.40 -13.71 -12.76
CA PHE A 262 -12.58 -13.27 -13.87
C PHE A 262 -11.18 -13.88 -13.70
N ARG A 263 -10.76 -14.68 -14.68
CA ARG A 263 -9.40 -15.25 -14.75
C ARG A 263 -8.73 -14.74 -16.00
N SER A 264 -7.47 -14.32 -15.91
CA SER A 264 -6.73 -13.92 -17.12
C SER A 264 -6.77 -15.05 -18.14
N SER A 265 -7.14 -14.74 -19.38
CA SER A 265 -7.19 -15.72 -20.47
C SER A 265 -5.79 -16.22 -20.84
N GLY A 266 -4.76 -15.40 -20.60
CA GLY A 266 -3.37 -15.65 -20.99
C GLY A 266 -3.12 -15.57 -22.49
N THR A 267 -4.15 -15.34 -23.30
CA THR A 267 -4.09 -15.34 -24.78
C THR A 267 -4.10 -13.94 -25.37
N THR A 268 -4.68 -12.97 -24.68
CA THR A 268 -4.81 -11.57 -25.15
C THR A 268 -4.05 -10.62 -24.21
N ALA A 269 -3.11 -9.86 -24.78
CA ALA A 269 -2.36 -8.84 -24.04
C ALA A 269 -3.10 -7.48 -23.98
N ASP A 270 -4.11 -7.27 -24.83
CA ASP A 270 -4.90 -6.05 -24.84
C ASP A 270 -5.97 -6.10 -23.75
N ILE A 271 -5.83 -5.22 -22.75
CA ILE A 271 -6.76 -5.11 -21.62
C ILE A 271 -8.14 -4.58 -22.02
N SER A 272 -8.24 -3.85 -23.13
CA SER A 272 -9.53 -3.33 -23.61
C SER A 272 -10.42 -4.43 -24.21
N SER A 273 -9.82 -5.53 -24.66
CA SER A 273 -10.52 -6.65 -25.28
C SER A 273 -11.53 -7.33 -24.34
N SER A 274 -12.72 -7.66 -24.84
CA SER A 274 -13.73 -8.44 -24.10
C SER A 274 -13.28 -9.89 -23.79
N SER A 275 -12.23 -10.38 -24.45
CA SER A 275 -11.61 -11.69 -24.21
C SER A 275 -10.40 -11.66 -23.27
N PHE A 276 -10.12 -10.52 -22.64
CA PHE A 276 -9.04 -10.39 -21.65
C PHE A 276 -9.20 -11.36 -20.47
N PHE A 277 -10.44 -11.56 -20.03
CA PHE A 277 -10.79 -12.50 -18.98
C PHE A 277 -11.63 -13.67 -19.50
N ASN A 278 -11.36 -14.85 -18.96
CA ASN A 278 -12.32 -15.93 -18.92
C ASN A 278 -13.30 -15.67 -17.77
N VAL A 279 -14.57 -15.47 -18.13
CA VAL A 279 -15.62 -15.06 -17.21
C VAL A 279 -16.55 -16.23 -16.88
N SER A 280 -16.87 -16.38 -15.60
CA SER A 280 -17.88 -17.31 -15.11
C SER A 280 -18.72 -16.63 -14.04
N TYR A 281 -19.98 -17.02 -13.89
CA TYR A 281 -20.86 -16.43 -12.88
C TYR A 281 -21.66 -17.48 -12.13
N SER A 282 -22.15 -17.10 -10.95
CA SER A 282 -23.07 -17.89 -10.13
C SER A 282 -24.00 -16.94 -9.40
N MET A 283 -25.29 -16.98 -9.70
CA MET A 283 -26.31 -16.11 -9.15
C MET A 283 -27.27 -16.90 -8.27
N LEU A 284 -27.56 -16.39 -7.08
CA LEU A 284 -28.55 -16.92 -6.15
C LEU A 284 -29.91 -16.27 -6.41
N MET A 285 -30.90 -17.11 -6.69
CA MET A 285 -32.31 -16.73 -6.86
C MET A 285 -33.05 -16.75 -5.51
N ASP A 286 -34.15 -16.02 -5.38
CA ASP A 286 -35.00 -16.00 -4.17
C ASP A 286 -35.62 -17.36 -3.83
N ASN A 287 -35.85 -18.20 -4.84
CA ASN A 287 -36.35 -19.56 -4.64
C ASN A 287 -35.25 -20.53 -4.15
N GLY A 288 -34.04 -20.04 -3.90
CA GLY A 288 -32.88 -20.82 -3.46
C GLY A 288 -32.12 -21.52 -4.60
N LEU A 289 -32.54 -21.36 -5.85
CA LEU A 289 -31.83 -21.91 -7.00
C LEU A 289 -30.55 -21.11 -7.26
N ILE A 290 -29.47 -21.82 -7.60
CA ILE A 290 -28.24 -21.20 -8.09
C ILE A 290 -28.17 -21.36 -9.60
N VAL A 291 -28.17 -20.25 -10.33
CA VAL A 291 -27.95 -20.23 -11.78
C VAL A 291 -26.48 -19.92 -12.04
N MET A 292 -25.79 -20.85 -12.67
CA MET A 292 -24.36 -20.74 -12.96
C MET A 292 -24.13 -20.69 -14.46
N SER A 293 -23.05 -20.04 -14.88
CA SER A 293 -22.52 -20.24 -16.23
C SER A 293 -22.11 -21.71 -16.42
N GLY A 294 -22.17 -22.19 -17.66
CA GLY A 294 -21.72 -23.54 -18.00
C GLY A 294 -20.20 -23.73 -17.83
N THR A 295 -19.68 -24.84 -18.36
CA THR A 295 -18.23 -25.15 -18.35
C THR A 295 -17.42 -24.25 -19.26
N GLU A 296 -18.05 -23.66 -20.28
CA GLU A 296 -17.42 -22.74 -21.21
C GLU A 296 -17.42 -21.30 -20.67
N PRO A 297 -16.34 -20.52 -20.90
CA PRO A 297 -16.30 -19.11 -20.54
C PRO A 297 -17.45 -18.33 -21.18
N VAL A 298 -18.02 -17.41 -20.41
CA VAL A 298 -19.07 -16.51 -20.90
C VAL A 298 -18.44 -15.50 -21.85
N THR A 299 -19.03 -15.36 -23.04
CA THR A 299 -18.64 -14.33 -23.99
C THR A 299 -19.31 -13.01 -23.62
N ILE A 300 -18.52 -11.95 -23.47
CA ILE A 300 -19.02 -10.60 -23.23
C ILE A 300 -19.27 -9.91 -24.57
N ASP A 301 -20.53 -9.65 -24.86
CA ASP A 301 -20.96 -8.89 -26.04
C ASP A 301 -21.17 -7.41 -25.67
N GLY A 302 -20.21 -6.57 -26.06
CA GLY A 302 -20.25 -5.13 -25.82
C GLY A 302 -21.34 -4.38 -26.58
N ASN A 303 -21.99 -5.01 -27.57
CA ASN A 303 -23.06 -4.39 -28.36
C ASN A 303 -24.46 -4.79 -27.89
N SER A 304 -24.56 -5.66 -26.89
CA SER A 304 -25.84 -6.14 -26.39
C SER A 304 -26.60 -5.03 -25.66
N THR A 305 -27.90 -4.92 -25.92
CA THR A 305 -28.82 -4.05 -25.18
C THR A 305 -29.53 -4.78 -24.05
N ASP A 306 -29.29 -6.08 -23.91
CA ASP A 306 -29.88 -6.87 -22.83
C ASP A 306 -29.30 -6.43 -21.46
N PRO A 307 -30.15 -6.09 -20.47
CA PRO A 307 -29.70 -5.60 -19.16
C PRO A 307 -28.70 -6.52 -18.45
N PHE A 308 -28.85 -7.84 -18.58
CA PHE A 308 -27.89 -8.78 -17.97
C PHE A 308 -26.55 -8.76 -18.69
N SER A 309 -26.55 -8.68 -20.02
CA SER A 309 -25.34 -8.53 -20.81
C SER A 309 -24.62 -7.20 -20.48
N LEU A 310 -25.35 -6.10 -20.34
CA LEU A 310 -24.81 -4.81 -19.92
C LEU A 310 -24.19 -4.86 -18.51
N MET A 311 -24.81 -5.59 -17.59
CA MET A 311 -24.23 -5.85 -16.27
C MET A 311 -22.90 -6.62 -16.37
N LEU A 312 -22.79 -7.61 -17.26
CA LEU A 312 -21.53 -8.34 -17.48
C LEU A 312 -20.45 -7.44 -18.08
N VAL A 313 -20.79 -6.57 -19.04
CA VAL A 313 -19.87 -5.59 -19.64
C VAL A 313 -19.34 -4.63 -18.58
N SER A 314 -20.23 -4.10 -17.73
CA SER A 314 -19.84 -3.18 -16.65
C SER A 314 -18.96 -3.87 -15.59
N ALA A 315 -19.32 -5.10 -15.20
CA ALA A 315 -18.52 -5.90 -14.27
C ALA A 315 -17.13 -6.26 -14.83
N ASP A 316 -17.01 -6.52 -16.13
CA ASP A 316 -15.72 -6.71 -16.81
C ASP A 316 -14.87 -5.44 -16.78
N SER A 317 -15.48 -4.28 -17.04
CA SER A 317 -14.82 -2.98 -16.92
C SER A 317 -14.28 -2.76 -15.49
N LEU A 318 -15.09 -3.02 -14.48
CA LEU A 318 -14.71 -2.94 -13.07
C LEU A 318 -13.59 -3.95 -12.70
N ALA A 319 -13.64 -5.17 -13.22
CA ALA A 319 -12.56 -6.15 -13.01
C ALA A 319 -11.23 -5.69 -13.63
N LYS A 320 -11.27 -5.08 -14.83
CA LYS A 320 -10.09 -4.54 -15.52
C LYS A 320 -9.55 -3.29 -14.84
N ALA A 321 -10.42 -2.43 -14.31
CA ALA A 321 -10.07 -1.31 -13.46
C ALA A 321 -9.31 -1.77 -12.22
N PHE A 322 -9.79 -2.83 -11.56
CA PHE A 322 -9.17 -3.39 -10.37
C PHE A 322 -7.84 -4.08 -10.67
N TYR A 323 -7.77 -4.83 -11.77
CA TYR A 323 -6.52 -5.38 -12.30
C TYR A 323 -5.47 -4.28 -12.49
N SER A 324 -5.84 -3.22 -13.22
CA SER A 324 -4.96 -2.10 -13.54
C SER A 324 -4.50 -1.35 -12.29
N THR A 325 -5.41 -1.15 -11.33
CA THR A 325 -5.12 -0.54 -10.03
C THR A 325 -4.11 -1.37 -9.23
N ILE A 326 -4.34 -2.67 -9.10
CA ILE A 326 -3.42 -3.58 -8.40
C ILE A 326 -2.04 -3.58 -9.09
N SER A 327 -2.02 -3.67 -10.42
CA SER A 327 -0.79 -3.65 -11.20
C SER A 327 -0.02 -2.35 -11.02
N ALA A 328 -0.69 -1.19 -11.03
CA ALA A 328 -0.05 0.10 -10.80
C ALA A 328 0.47 0.24 -9.36
N ASP A 329 -0.33 -0.18 -8.38
CA ASP A 329 0.00 -0.06 -6.96
C ASP A 329 1.17 -0.99 -6.56
N LEU A 330 1.23 -2.20 -7.11
CA LEU A 330 2.33 -3.16 -6.93
C LEU A 330 3.55 -2.88 -7.83
N GLY A 331 3.47 -1.87 -8.70
CA GLY A 331 4.60 -1.42 -9.51
C GLY A 331 4.93 -2.29 -10.73
N VAL A 332 3.92 -2.93 -11.32
CA VAL A 332 4.05 -3.71 -12.55
C VAL A 332 4.20 -2.77 -13.74
N VAL A 333 5.45 -2.48 -14.11
CA VAL A 333 5.78 -1.56 -15.22
C VAL A 333 5.46 -2.18 -16.60
N ASN A 334 5.68 -3.49 -16.74
CA ASN A 334 5.50 -4.22 -17.99
C ASN A 334 4.28 -5.14 -17.90
N GLY A 335 3.20 -4.79 -18.59
CA GLY A 335 2.01 -5.63 -18.66
C GLY A 335 0.76 -4.89 -19.15
N PRO A 336 -0.36 -5.59 -19.34
CA PRO A 336 -1.65 -4.99 -19.67
C PRO A 336 -2.09 -4.07 -18.53
N ASN A 337 -2.25 -2.77 -18.77
CA ASN A 337 -2.68 -1.84 -17.72
C ASN A 337 -3.38 -0.63 -18.35
N ILE A 338 -4.60 -0.34 -17.92
CA ILE A 338 -5.35 0.83 -18.39
C ILE A 338 -4.60 2.12 -18.03
N LEU A 339 -3.92 2.14 -16.89
CA LEU A 339 -3.25 3.32 -16.34
C LEU A 339 -1.91 3.64 -16.99
N THR A 340 -1.38 2.78 -17.87
CA THR A 340 -0.15 3.06 -18.64
C THR A 340 -0.42 3.32 -20.12
N ASN A 341 -1.62 2.98 -20.61
CA ASN A 341 -2.01 3.20 -22.00
C ASN A 341 -3.05 4.33 -22.08
N GLN A 342 -2.67 5.43 -22.74
CA GLN A 342 -3.52 6.61 -22.88
C GLN A 342 -4.83 6.32 -23.64
N GLU A 343 -4.80 5.52 -24.71
CA GLU A 343 -5.99 5.19 -25.49
C GLU A 343 -6.98 4.35 -24.65
N SER A 344 -6.46 3.37 -23.92
CA SER A 344 -7.27 2.59 -22.97
C SER A 344 -7.86 3.49 -21.88
N LEU A 345 -7.06 4.39 -21.29
CA LEU A 345 -7.56 5.27 -20.25
C LEU A 345 -8.66 6.22 -20.76
N GLN A 346 -8.48 6.78 -21.96
CA GLN A 346 -9.52 7.60 -22.61
C GLN A 346 -10.80 6.80 -22.84
N GLN A 347 -10.69 5.58 -23.38
CA GLN A 347 -11.83 4.71 -23.62
C GLN A 347 -12.59 4.36 -22.33
N PHE A 348 -11.88 4.03 -21.25
CA PHE A 348 -12.52 3.65 -19.98
C PHE A 348 -13.07 4.85 -19.19
N THR A 349 -12.62 6.07 -19.50
CA THR A 349 -13.06 7.31 -18.83
C THR A 349 -14.09 8.11 -19.64
N SER A 350 -14.42 7.68 -20.86
CA SER A 350 -15.26 8.46 -21.78
C SER A 350 -16.66 8.76 -21.25
N ASP A 351 -17.21 7.85 -20.44
CA ASP A 351 -18.59 7.94 -19.94
C ASP A 351 -18.70 8.50 -18.52
N TYR A 352 -17.60 9.00 -17.91
CA TYR A 352 -17.65 9.54 -16.55
C TYR A 352 -18.66 10.67 -16.39
N GLY A 353 -18.81 11.51 -17.42
CA GLY A 353 -19.79 12.60 -17.43
C GLY A 353 -21.25 12.15 -17.54
N ASN A 354 -21.50 10.89 -17.95
CA ASN A 354 -22.84 10.34 -18.18
C ASN A 354 -23.33 9.45 -17.03
N ILE A 355 -22.46 9.09 -16.08
CA ILE A 355 -22.84 8.25 -14.94
C ILE A 355 -23.61 9.10 -13.93
N GLU A 356 -24.85 8.72 -13.66
CA GLU A 356 -25.73 9.44 -12.75
C GLU A 356 -25.30 9.19 -11.30
N ILE A 357 -24.57 10.15 -10.72
CA ILE A 357 -24.07 10.09 -9.35
C ILE A 357 -25.06 10.81 -8.43
N HIS A 358 -25.94 10.05 -7.76
CA HIS A 358 -26.93 10.63 -6.85
C HIS A 358 -26.46 10.73 -5.40
N LEU A 359 -25.80 9.69 -4.88
CA LEU A 359 -25.56 9.52 -3.42
C LEU A 359 -24.12 9.14 -3.04
N ILE A 360 -23.28 8.78 -4.00
CA ILE A 360 -21.90 8.29 -3.79
C ILE A 360 -20.96 9.10 -4.68
N ALA A 361 -20.15 10.03 -4.18
CA ALA A 361 -19.14 10.62 -5.08
C ALA A 361 -18.18 9.55 -5.56
N ALA A 362 -17.94 9.58 -6.87
CA ALA A 362 -16.81 8.94 -7.48
C ALA A 362 -15.52 9.69 -7.10
N GLY A 363 -14.38 9.10 -7.47
CA GLY A 363 -13.03 9.58 -7.17
C GLY A 363 -12.75 10.98 -7.70
N PRO A 364 -11.50 11.43 -7.64
CA PRO A 364 -11.19 12.85 -7.82
C PRO A 364 -11.41 13.37 -9.25
N ALA A 365 -11.56 12.50 -10.25
CA ALA A 365 -11.93 12.91 -11.61
C ALA A 365 -13.41 13.29 -11.72
N SER A 366 -13.69 14.34 -12.47
CA SER A 366 -15.05 14.77 -12.82
C SER A 366 -15.37 14.63 -14.31
N ASP A 367 -14.39 14.22 -15.12
CA ASP A 367 -14.49 14.17 -16.58
C ASP A 367 -13.51 13.13 -17.15
N SER A 368 -13.64 12.85 -18.45
CA SER A 368 -12.75 11.98 -19.23
C SER A 368 -11.30 12.45 -19.19
N TYR A 369 -10.36 11.52 -19.36
CA TYR A 369 -8.91 11.75 -19.33
C TYR A 369 -8.44 12.96 -20.14
N ASP A 370 -9.07 13.25 -21.27
CA ASP A 370 -8.62 14.34 -22.15
C ASP A 370 -8.77 15.74 -21.55
N THR A 371 -9.72 15.94 -20.65
CA THR A 371 -9.98 17.27 -20.06
C THR A 371 -8.94 17.64 -18.99
N PRO A 372 -8.63 16.79 -17.98
CA PRO A 372 -7.70 17.15 -16.91
C PRO A 372 -6.26 16.72 -17.14
N LYS A 373 -5.89 16.03 -18.24
CA LYS A 373 -4.52 15.53 -18.48
C LYS A 373 -3.42 16.60 -18.35
N THR A 374 -3.72 17.85 -18.68
CA THR A 374 -2.77 18.97 -18.58
C THR A 374 -2.46 19.37 -17.13
N VAL A 375 -3.33 18.99 -16.19
CA VAL A 375 -3.23 19.29 -14.76
C VAL A 375 -2.76 18.08 -13.96
N THR A 376 -3.23 16.88 -14.31
CA THR A 376 -2.92 15.64 -13.59
C THR A 376 -1.62 14.98 -14.06
N GLY A 377 -1.16 15.27 -15.28
CA GLY A 377 0.03 14.66 -15.86
C GLY A 377 -0.23 13.27 -16.47
N GLU A 378 0.79 12.73 -17.13
CA GLU A 378 0.73 11.39 -17.72
C GLU A 378 0.87 10.33 -16.61
N PRO A 379 -0.05 9.36 -16.51
CA PRO A 379 0.05 8.30 -15.53
C PRO A 379 1.23 7.38 -15.87
N LYS A 380 2.12 7.23 -14.90
CA LYS A 380 3.30 6.36 -14.99
C LYS A 380 3.33 5.43 -13.81
N VAL A 381 3.62 4.16 -14.08
CA VAL A 381 3.83 3.15 -13.05
C VAL A 381 5.33 3.02 -12.81
N THR A 382 5.73 3.06 -11.55
CA THR A 382 7.10 2.80 -11.11
C THR A 382 7.11 1.56 -10.23
N GLU A 383 8.28 0.96 -10.03
CA GLU A 383 8.46 -0.09 -9.04
C GLU A 383 7.93 0.34 -7.66
N SER A 384 7.37 -0.62 -6.93
CA SER A 384 6.79 -0.40 -5.61
C SER A 384 7.51 -1.22 -4.54
N THR A 385 7.50 -0.72 -3.32
CA THR A 385 8.02 -1.41 -2.14
C THR A 385 6.92 -1.60 -1.09
N ILE A 386 7.11 -2.56 -0.19
CA ILE A 386 6.19 -2.77 0.93
C ILE A 386 6.38 -1.64 1.94
N PHE A 387 5.31 -0.92 2.20
CA PHE A 387 5.21 0.15 3.17
C PHE A 387 4.18 -0.19 4.25
N THR A 388 4.64 -0.38 5.48
CA THR A 388 3.73 -0.54 6.62
C THR A 388 3.60 0.78 7.35
N ARG A 389 2.49 1.50 7.15
CA ARG A 389 2.17 2.64 8.02
C ARG A 389 1.82 2.10 9.41
N LEU A 390 2.59 2.46 10.42
CA LEU A 390 2.17 2.23 11.80
C LEU A 390 0.87 3.00 12.01
N ARG A 391 -0.23 2.30 12.31
CA ARG A 391 -1.43 2.95 12.85
C ARG A 391 -1.03 3.53 14.20
N ASN A 392 -0.66 4.81 14.24
CA ASN A 392 -0.90 5.73 15.35
C ASN A 392 -0.35 7.12 15.03
N ASN A 393 -1.12 8.12 15.45
CA ASN A 393 -0.78 9.53 15.59
C ASN A 393 0.49 9.72 16.45
N GLN A 394 1.67 9.53 15.85
CA GLN A 394 2.88 10.15 16.35
C GLN A 394 3.57 10.82 15.16
N SER A 395 3.29 12.11 15.02
CA SER A 395 4.28 13.05 14.51
C SER A 395 5.55 12.85 15.35
N ILE A 396 6.53 12.16 14.78
CA ILE A 396 7.90 12.30 15.27
C ILE A 396 8.38 13.60 14.63
N ASP A 397 8.02 14.70 15.27
CA ASP A 397 8.74 15.94 15.10
C ASP A 397 10.22 15.62 15.35
N MET A 398 11.04 15.92 14.35
CA MET A 398 12.48 16.09 14.56
C MET A 398 12.66 17.19 15.60
N ILE A 399 12.78 16.80 16.86
CA ILE A 399 13.47 17.63 17.83
C ILE A 399 14.95 17.54 17.45
N ASP A 400 15.41 18.54 16.71
CA ASP A 400 16.80 18.97 16.73
C ASP A 400 17.13 19.40 18.15
N SER A 401 17.47 18.43 19.02
CA SER A 401 18.14 18.74 20.27
C SER A 401 19.63 18.78 19.98
N TYR A 402 20.10 19.97 19.63
CA TYR A 402 21.46 20.37 19.93
C TYR A 402 21.69 20.16 21.43
N ILE A 403 22.54 19.20 21.78
CA ILE A 403 23.12 19.15 23.12
C ILE A 403 24.42 19.96 23.04
N GLY A 404 24.46 21.04 23.81
CA GLY A 404 25.68 21.74 24.20
C GLY A 404 26.38 21.04 25.35
#